data_AF-A0A924TZC3-F1
#
_entry.id   AF-A0A924TZC3-F1
#
_cell.length_a   1.000
_cell.length_b   1.000
_cell.length_c   1.000
_cell.angle_alpha   90.00
_cell.angle_beta   90.00
_cell.angle_gamma   90.00
#
_symmetry.space_group_name_H-M   'P 1'
#
loop_
_entity.id
_entity.type
_entity.pdbx_description
1 polymer ?
#
loop_
_entity_poly.entity_id
_entity_poly.type
_entity_poly.pdbx_seq_one_letter_code
_entity_poly.pdbx_strand_id
1 'polypeptide(L)'
;MRKLLDAALRVNPEGWLPELASQRFRWGFDKDSGSTPVVNSERTPGKVVIFSTCYVNYNEPGISFDMIKVLRHNGIQCTVVEKESRCGMPQLELGDLDGVEMHKDADIPLLAKYARDGCAIPTTIPSCTLIFMLELPLLFPGEADVALVQKAMFDPFEHLMACHEDGLLKLDFKAALGKASCHIPSHGRVQKIGKKT
;
A
#
# COMPACT_ATOMS: atom_id res chain seq x y z
N MET A 1 1.05 -30.25 15.68
CA MET A 1 0.73 -29.70 14.34
C MET A 1 1.84 -29.95 13.32
N ARG A 2 3.10 -29.52 13.55
CA ARG A 2 4.19 -29.64 12.55
C ARG A 2 4.49 -31.08 12.09
N LYS A 3 4.63 -32.05 12.99
CA LYS A 3 4.82 -33.48 12.63
C LYS A 3 3.64 -34.09 11.84
N LEU A 4 2.43 -33.55 12.03
CA LEU A 4 1.25 -33.96 11.25
C LEU A 4 1.29 -33.38 9.83
N LEU A 5 1.71 -32.12 9.68
CA LEU A 5 1.92 -31.50 8.36
C LEU A 5 3.03 -32.18 7.57
N ASP A 6 4.09 -32.64 8.24
CA ASP A 6 5.14 -33.44 7.60
C ASP A 6 4.58 -34.77 7.06
N ALA A 7 3.86 -35.51 7.91
CA ALA A 7 3.29 -36.81 7.53
C ALA A 7 2.28 -36.71 6.37
N ALA A 8 1.48 -35.64 6.32
CA ALA A 8 0.43 -35.47 5.32
C ALA A 8 0.89 -34.72 4.05
N LEU A 9 1.71 -33.68 4.21
CA LEU A 9 2.04 -32.71 3.16
C LEU A 9 3.55 -32.55 2.94
N ARG A 10 4.39 -33.32 3.65
CA ARG A 10 5.86 -33.26 3.57
C ARG A 10 6.45 -31.89 3.90
N VAL A 11 5.75 -31.12 4.74
CA VAL A 11 6.26 -29.84 5.28
C VAL A 11 7.25 -30.14 6.40
N ASN A 12 8.54 -29.84 6.16
CA ASN A 12 9.60 -30.11 7.12
C ASN A 12 9.26 -29.49 8.50
N PRO A 13 9.19 -30.30 9.58
CA PRO A 13 8.77 -29.82 10.89
C PRO A 13 9.78 -28.85 11.52
N GLU A 14 11.06 -28.93 11.13
CA GLU A 14 12.14 -28.05 11.60
C GLU A 14 12.35 -26.84 10.68
N GLY A 15 11.58 -26.73 9.60
CA GLY A 15 11.60 -25.56 8.72
C GLY A 15 11.29 -24.28 9.50
N TRP A 16 12.11 -23.25 9.27
CA TRP A 16 11.82 -21.91 9.77
C TRP A 16 10.47 -21.45 9.23
N LEU A 17 9.62 -20.94 10.11
CA LEU A 17 8.38 -20.27 9.74
C LEU A 17 8.43 -18.86 10.31
N PRO A 18 8.03 -17.84 9.53
CA PRO A 18 7.91 -16.48 10.05
C PRO A 18 6.86 -16.44 11.15
N GLU A 19 7.01 -15.47 12.06
CA GLU A 19 5.93 -15.13 12.98
C GLU A 19 4.74 -14.61 12.18
N LEU A 20 3.54 -15.03 12.57
CA LEU A 20 2.31 -14.54 11.98
C LEU A 20 1.71 -13.51 12.92
N ALA A 21 1.13 -12.45 12.35
CA ALA A 21 0.43 -11.46 13.14
C ALA A 21 -0.71 -12.08 13.93
N SER A 22 -0.81 -11.74 15.22
CA SER A 22 -1.89 -12.19 16.10
C SER A 22 -3.24 -11.53 15.77
N GLN A 23 -3.21 -10.36 15.14
CA GLN A 23 -4.40 -9.59 14.73
C GLN A 23 -4.20 -9.00 13.34
N ARG A 24 -5.28 -8.94 12.56
CA ARG A 24 -5.27 -8.30 11.25
C ARG A 24 -5.20 -6.78 11.36
N PHE A 25 -4.45 -6.13 10.48
CA PHE A 25 -4.36 -4.67 10.42
C PHE A 25 -5.74 -3.99 10.43
N ARG A 26 -6.64 -4.46 9.56
CA ARG A 26 -7.98 -3.89 9.39
C ARG A 26 -8.89 -4.01 10.61
N TRP A 27 -8.57 -4.89 11.55
CA TRP A 27 -9.32 -5.04 12.81
C TRP A 27 -8.77 -4.15 13.93
N GLY A 28 -7.50 -3.73 13.84
CA GLY A 28 -6.85 -2.91 14.86
C GLY A 28 -6.78 -1.43 14.53
N PHE A 29 -7.14 -1.02 13.30
CA PHE A 29 -7.12 0.37 12.91
C PHE A 29 -8.26 1.17 13.55
N ASP A 30 -7.89 2.29 14.16
CA ASP A 30 -8.81 3.31 14.62
C ASP A 30 -9.32 4.13 13.44
N LYS A 31 -10.62 3.97 13.14
CA LYS A 31 -11.31 4.62 12.01
C LYS A 31 -11.43 6.13 12.15
N ASP A 32 -11.13 6.71 13.30
CA ASP A 32 -11.17 8.15 13.45
C ASP A 32 -10.06 8.82 12.62
N SER A 33 -10.46 9.57 11.59
CA SER A 33 -9.53 10.35 10.76
C SER A 33 -9.05 11.62 11.48
N GLY A 34 -9.52 11.87 12.70
CA GLY A 34 -9.33 13.11 13.43
C GLY A 34 -10.09 14.28 12.80
N SER A 35 -10.17 15.40 13.52
CA SER A 35 -10.84 16.63 13.08
C SER A 35 -9.89 17.63 12.41
N THR A 36 -8.72 17.19 11.95
CA THR A 36 -7.71 18.08 11.35
C THR A 36 -8.25 18.66 10.04
N PRO A 37 -8.09 19.97 9.75
CA PRO A 37 -8.47 20.53 8.46
C PRO A 37 -7.77 19.83 7.30
N VAL A 38 -8.50 19.52 6.23
CA VAL A 38 -7.93 18.94 5.01
C VAL A 38 -7.15 20.02 4.27
N VAL A 39 -5.86 19.76 4.03
CA VAL A 39 -4.99 20.65 3.26
C VAL A 39 -4.48 19.86 2.06
N ASN A 40 -4.90 20.24 0.86
CA ASN A 40 -4.31 19.71 -0.37
C ASN A 40 -2.93 20.35 -0.57
N SER A 41 -1.99 19.56 -1.06
CA SER A 41 -0.72 20.07 -1.58
C SER A 41 -0.90 20.44 -3.07
N GLU A 42 0.09 21.10 -3.68
CA GLU A 42 0.08 21.35 -5.12
C GLU A 42 0.16 20.05 -5.93
N ARG A 43 0.85 19.05 -5.36
CA ARG A 43 1.18 17.76 -6.00
C ARG A 43 0.33 16.58 -5.51
N THR A 44 -0.31 16.67 -4.35
CA THR A 44 -1.00 15.54 -3.70
C THR A 44 -2.31 15.96 -3.03
N PRO A 45 -3.34 15.11 -3.08
CA PRO A 45 -4.54 15.31 -2.29
C PRO A 45 -4.28 15.24 -0.78
N GLY A 46 -4.99 16.06 0.00
CA GLY A 46 -4.88 16.14 1.46
C GLY A 46 -5.57 15.01 2.22
N LYS A 47 -6.33 14.16 1.52
CA LYS A 47 -6.97 12.96 2.07
C LYS A 47 -6.29 11.73 1.53
N VAL A 48 -5.95 10.82 2.43
CA VAL A 48 -5.30 9.56 2.12
C VAL A 48 -6.22 8.39 2.46
N VAL A 49 -6.34 7.43 1.55
CA VAL A 49 -7.06 6.17 1.74
C VAL A 49 -6.09 5.02 1.51
N ILE A 50 -5.65 4.37 2.58
CA ILE A 50 -4.63 3.33 2.52
C ILE A 50 -5.27 2.04 2.00
N PHE A 51 -4.73 1.51 0.90
CA PHE A 51 -4.99 0.12 0.50
C PHE A 51 -4.12 -0.79 1.35
N SER A 52 -4.74 -1.64 2.17
CA SER A 52 -4.00 -2.35 3.22
C SER A 52 -3.04 -3.39 2.68
N THR A 53 -3.32 -4.01 1.54
CA THR A 53 -2.61 -5.16 0.97
C THR A 53 -2.78 -6.44 1.79
N CYS A 54 -2.60 -7.60 1.16
CA CYS A 54 -2.65 -8.89 1.86
C CYS A 54 -1.51 -9.04 2.87
N TYR A 55 -0.28 -8.69 2.49
CA TYR A 55 0.88 -8.92 3.34
C TYR A 55 0.81 -8.11 4.64
N VAL A 56 0.47 -6.83 4.57
CA VAL A 56 0.33 -6.03 5.79
C VAL A 56 -0.91 -6.44 6.59
N ASN A 57 -2.02 -6.79 5.93
CA ASN A 57 -3.21 -7.16 6.67
C ASN A 57 -3.05 -8.47 7.46
N TYR A 58 -2.25 -9.43 6.98
CA TYR A 58 -2.14 -10.76 7.56
C TYR A 58 -0.78 -11.10 8.18
N ASN A 59 0.31 -10.49 7.72
CA ASN A 59 1.68 -10.82 8.12
C ASN A 59 2.32 -9.69 8.92
N GLU A 60 2.36 -8.47 8.37
CA GLU A 60 3.08 -7.33 8.96
C GLU A 60 2.18 -6.08 9.17
N PRO A 61 1.16 -6.13 10.05
CA PRO A 61 0.28 -4.99 10.31
C PRO A 61 0.99 -3.72 10.77
N GLY A 62 2.13 -3.88 11.45
CA GLY A 62 2.93 -2.77 11.99
C GLY A 62 3.26 -1.71 10.94
N ILE A 63 3.50 -2.13 9.69
CA ILE A 63 3.89 -1.23 8.60
C ILE A 63 2.84 -0.15 8.35
N SER A 64 1.56 -0.53 8.19
CA SER A 64 0.51 0.47 7.95
C SER A 64 0.10 1.20 9.22
N PHE A 65 0.23 0.60 10.41
CA PHE A 65 0.07 1.35 11.66
C PHE A 65 1.09 2.47 11.80
N ASP A 66 2.34 2.22 11.43
CA ASP A 66 3.39 3.24 11.47
C ASP A 66 3.19 4.29 10.37
N MET A 67 2.74 3.89 9.18
CA MET A 67 2.32 4.84 8.14
C MET A 67 1.24 5.80 8.64
N ILE A 68 0.19 5.28 9.30
CA ILE A 68 -0.87 6.11 9.88
C ILE A 68 -0.31 7.10 10.91
N LYS A 69 0.61 6.66 11.78
CA LYS A 69 1.25 7.57 12.74
C LYS A 69 2.01 8.68 12.03
N VAL A 70 2.73 8.37 10.95
CA VAL A 70 3.46 9.35 10.14
C VAL A 70 2.48 10.34 9.47
N LEU A 71 1.41 9.85 8.84
CA LEU A 71 0.41 10.71 8.20
C LEU A 71 -0.28 11.64 9.22
N ARG A 72 -0.75 11.08 10.35
CA ARG A 72 -1.38 11.84 11.43
C ARG A 72 -0.43 12.86 12.05
N HIS A 73 0.85 12.49 12.25
CA HIS A 73 1.87 13.43 12.74
C HIS A 73 1.98 14.65 11.81
N ASN A 74 1.92 14.44 10.50
CA ASN A 74 1.94 15.49 9.48
C ASN A 74 0.58 16.19 9.27
N GLY A 75 -0.45 15.86 10.06
CA GLY A 75 -1.78 16.46 9.93
C GLY A 75 -2.56 15.99 8.69
N ILE A 76 -2.11 14.93 8.03
CA ILE A 76 -2.76 14.37 6.85
C ILE A 76 -3.90 13.47 7.31
N GLN A 77 -5.12 13.74 6.83
CA GLN A 77 -6.26 12.88 7.10
C GLN A 77 -6.07 11.55 6.39
N CYS A 78 -6.15 10.45 7.14
CA CYS A 78 -6.03 9.12 6.58
C CYS A 78 -7.15 8.20 7.06
N THR A 79 -7.63 7.35 6.15
CA THR A 79 -8.48 6.20 6.45
C THR A 79 -7.96 4.98 5.69
N VAL A 80 -8.65 3.85 5.83
CA VAL A 80 -8.34 2.59 5.15
C VAL A 80 -9.50 2.25 4.23
N VAL A 81 -9.21 1.69 3.05
CA VAL A 81 -10.22 1.18 2.10
C VAL A 81 -11.24 0.30 2.84
N GLU A 82 -12.54 0.52 2.65
CA GLU A 82 -13.60 -0.15 3.44
C GLU A 82 -13.60 -1.68 3.28
N LYS A 83 -13.27 -2.16 2.09
CA LYS A 83 -13.10 -3.57 1.79
C LYS A 83 -12.18 -3.71 0.59
N GLU A 84 -11.28 -4.67 0.63
CA GLU A 84 -10.43 -5.00 -0.50
C GLU A 84 -10.29 -6.51 -0.60
N SER A 85 -10.00 -6.99 -1.80
CA SER A 85 -9.60 -8.35 -2.07
C SER A 85 -8.10 -8.46 -1.91
N ARG A 86 -7.36 -8.26 -3.01
CA ARG A 86 -5.90 -8.36 -3.17
C ARG A 86 -5.56 -7.70 -4.50
N CYS A 87 -4.37 -7.14 -4.62
CA CYS A 87 -3.92 -6.50 -5.86
C CYS A 87 -3.84 -7.44 -7.08
N GLY A 88 -3.73 -8.76 -6.89
CA GLY A 88 -3.58 -9.71 -8.00
C GLY A 88 -2.13 -9.93 -8.47
N MET A 89 -1.12 -9.35 -7.81
CA MET A 89 0.29 -9.60 -8.16
C MET A 89 0.67 -11.09 -8.19
N PRO A 90 0.30 -11.93 -7.19
CA PRO A 90 0.65 -13.34 -7.25
C PRO A 90 0.06 -14.06 -8.47
N GLN A 91 -1.16 -13.69 -8.88
CA GLN A 91 -1.79 -14.23 -10.08
C GLN A 91 -1.04 -13.80 -11.35
N LEU A 92 -0.66 -12.52 -11.43
CA LEU A 92 0.13 -12.00 -12.55
C LEU A 92 1.48 -12.72 -12.66
N GLU A 93 2.20 -12.90 -11.56
CA GLU A 93 3.49 -13.61 -11.50
C GLU A 93 3.37 -15.09 -11.93
N LEU A 94 2.19 -15.70 -11.73
CA LEU A 94 1.88 -17.07 -12.16
C LEU A 94 1.32 -17.16 -13.60
N GLY A 95 1.09 -16.03 -14.27
CA GLY A 95 0.45 -15.97 -15.58
C GLY A 95 -1.07 -16.22 -15.57
N ASP A 96 -1.71 -16.15 -14.41
CA ASP A 96 -3.16 -16.30 -14.23
C ASP A 96 -3.88 -14.96 -14.49
N LEU A 97 -4.08 -14.63 -15.77
CA LEU A 97 -4.69 -13.35 -16.18
C LEU A 97 -6.17 -13.26 -15.79
N ASP A 98 -6.90 -14.37 -15.82
CA ASP A 98 -8.31 -14.43 -15.37
C ASP A 98 -8.39 -14.10 -13.87
N GLY A 99 -7.45 -14.60 -13.08
CA GLY A 99 -7.31 -14.25 -11.67
C GLY A 99 -6.96 -12.77 -11.44
N VAL A 100 -6.12 -12.18 -12.28
CA VAL A 100 -5.81 -10.74 -12.24
C VAL A 100 -7.07 -9.92 -12.53
N GLU A 101 -7.83 -10.27 -13.57
CA GLU A 101 -9.08 -9.58 -13.93
C GLU A 101 -10.12 -9.69 -12.81
N MET A 102 -10.30 -10.87 -12.22
CA MET A 102 -11.18 -11.06 -11.07
C MET A 102 -10.80 -10.16 -9.88
N HIS A 103 -9.52 -10.02 -9.59
CA HIS A 103 -9.03 -9.15 -8.52
C HIS A 103 -9.22 -7.67 -8.84
N LYS A 104 -8.94 -7.26 -10.08
CA LYS A 104 -9.22 -5.91 -10.60
C LYS A 104 -10.70 -5.56 -10.43
N ASP A 105 -11.60 -6.43 -10.89
CA ASP A 105 -13.05 -6.19 -10.86
C ASP A 105 -13.61 -6.08 -9.45
N ALA A 106 -12.95 -6.72 -8.47
CA ALA A 106 -13.30 -6.59 -7.07
C ALA A 106 -12.84 -5.26 -6.45
N ASP A 107 -11.65 -4.78 -6.80
CA ASP A 107 -11.00 -3.65 -6.12
C ASP A 107 -11.20 -2.30 -6.85
N ILE A 108 -11.05 -2.25 -8.17
CA ILE A 108 -11.12 -1.01 -8.97
C ILE A 108 -12.40 -0.20 -8.75
N PRO A 109 -13.61 -0.79 -8.75
CA PRO A 109 -14.84 -0.01 -8.56
C PRO A 109 -14.89 0.76 -7.24
N LEU A 110 -14.30 0.21 -6.17
CA LEU A 110 -14.21 0.89 -4.88
C LEU A 110 -13.09 1.92 -4.87
N LEU A 111 -11.90 1.57 -5.37
CA LEU A 111 -10.78 2.51 -5.43
C LEU A 111 -11.10 3.72 -6.29
N ALA A 112 -11.84 3.54 -7.39
CA ALA A 112 -12.31 4.61 -8.24
C ALA A 112 -13.28 5.56 -7.52
N LYS A 113 -14.02 5.11 -6.50
CA LYS A 113 -14.83 6.03 -5.67
C LYS A 113 -13.93 6.97 -4.87
N TYR A 114 -12.94 6.42 -4.18
CA TYR A 114 -11.98 7.24 -3.43
C TYR A 114 -11.18 8.19 -4.33
N ALA A 115 -10.80 7.74 -5.52
CA ALA A 115 -10.13 8.58 -6.51
C ALA A 115 -11.02 9.75 -6.97
N ARG A 116 -12.32 9.52 -7.23
CA ARG A 116 -13.28 10.59 -7.56
C ARG A 116 -13.52 11.55 -6.40
N ASP A 117 -13.45 11.05 -5.17
CA ASP A 117 -13.53 11.86 -3.95
C ASP A 117 -12.24 12.68 -3.69
N GLY A 118 -11.28 12.62 -4.61
CA GLY A 118 -10.03 13.38 -4.52
C GLY A 118 -9.13 12.86 -3.41
N CYS A 119 -9.05 11.55 -3.20
CA CYS A 119 -8.14 10.94 -2.24
C CYS A 119 -6.89 10.39 -2.93
N ALA A 120 -5.74 10.53 -2.27
CA ALA A 120 -4.55 9.74 -2.58
C ALA A 120 -4.74 8.32 -2.04
N ILE A 121 -4.32 7.32 -2.79
CA ILE A 121 -4.47 5.90 -2.46
C ILE A 121 -3.08 5.27 -2.40
N PRO A 122 -2.34 5.40 -1.30
CA PRO A 122 -1.04 4.78 -1.19
C PRO A 122 -1.14 3.31 -0.79
N THR A 123 -0.17 2.51 -1.25
CA THR A 123 0.04 1.14 -0.77
C THR A 123 1.42 0.98 -0.17
N THR A 124 1.54 0.30 0.97
CA THR A 124 2.82 0.11 1.67
C THR A 124 3.64 -1.07 1.14
N ILE A 125 3.15 -1.76 0.11
CA ILE A 125 3.86 -2.88 -0.54
C ILE A 125 4.16 -2.50 -1.99
N PRO A 126 5.44 -2.36 -2.38
CA PRO A 126 5.83 -1.89 -3.71
C PRO A 126 5.21 -2.67 -4.87
N SER A 127 5.00 -3.98 -4.71
CA SER A 127 4.34 -4.82 -5.73
C SER A 127 2.87 -4.43 -5.92
N CYS A 128 2.15 -4.08 -4.85
CA CYS A 128 0.76 -3.63 -4.96
C CYS A 128 0.70 -2.27 -5.65
N THR A 129 1.62 -1.35 -5.32
CA THR A 129 1.74 -0.07 -6.02
C THR A 129 1.98 -0.29 -7.52
N LEU A 130 2.91 -1.18 -7.89
CA LEU A 130 3.23 -1.51 -9.28
C LEU A 130 2.02 -2.03 -10.06
N ILE A 131 1.23 -2.93 -9.47
CA ILE A 131 0.01 -3.45 -10.09
C ILE A 131 -0.91 -2.30 -10.52
N PHE A 132 -1.22 -1.38 -9.60
CA PHE A 132 -2.21 -0.35 -9.86
C PHE A 132 -1.66 0.80 -10.71
N MET A 133 -0.36 1.12 -10.57
CA MET A 133 0.27 2.20 -11.32
C MET A 133 0.64 1.80 -12.75
N LEU A 134 0.96 0.53 -13.01
CA LEU A 134 1.51 0.10 -14.30
C LEU A 134 0.81 -1.13 -14.88
N GLU A 135 0.76 -2.24 -14.16
CA GLU A 135 0.35 -3.52 -14.74
C GLU A 135 -1.13 -3.53 -15.17
N LEU A 136 -2.05 -3.11 -14.30
CA LEU A 136 -3.47 -3.01 -14.66
C LEU A 136 -3.72 -2.00 -15.78
N PRO A 137 -3.15 -0.78 -15.76
CA PRO A 137 -3.24 0.13 -16.91
C PRO A 137 -2.72 -0.46 -18.24
N LEU A 138 -1.68 -1.30 -18.21
CA LEU A 138 -1.15 -1.95 -19.41
C LEU A 138 -2.07 -3.07 -19.91
N LEU A 139 -2.65 -3.86 -19.00
CA LEU A 139 -3.54 -4.97 -19.34
C LEU A 139 -4.94 -4.47 -19.77
N PHE A 140 -5.41 -3.35 -19.20
CA PHE A 140 -6.76 -2.82 -19.38
C PHE A 140 -6.76 -1.33 -19.80
N PRO A 141 -6.08 -0.94 -20.90
CA PRO A 141 -5.83 0.47 -21.26
C PRO A 141 -7.09 1.26 -21.65
N GLY A 142 -8.21 0.58 -21.93
CA GLY A 142 -9.49 1.20 -22.27
C GLY A 142 -10.41 1.48 -21.07
N GLU A 143 -10.06 1.02 -19.87
CA GLU A 143 -10.92 1.15 -18.71
C GLU A 143 -10.67 2.46 -17.98
N ALA A 144 -11.65 3.37 -18.04
CA ALA A 144 -11.55 4.70 -17.44
C ALA A 144 -11.30 4.66 -15.92
N ASP A 145 -11.90 3.70 -15.21
CA ASP A 145 -11.72 3.57 -13.76
C ASP A 145 -10.34 3.03 -13.38
N VAL A 146 -9.73 2.17 -14.22
CA VAL A 146 -8.34 1.74 -14.04
C VAL A 146 -7.41 2.94 -14.19
N ALA A 147 -7.58 3.74 -15.24
CA ALA A 147 -6.78 4.95 -15.47
C ALA A 147 -6.99 6.01 -14.36
N LEU A 148 -8.19 6.08 -13.78
CA LEU A 148 -8.48 6.96 -12.66
C LEU A 148 -7.76 6.50 -11.39
N VAL A 149 -7.84 5.21 -11.06
CA VAL A 149 -7.13 4.63 -9.91
C VAL A 149 -5.62 4.77 -10.08
N GLN A 150 -5.08 4.55 -11.28
CA GLN A 150 -3.66 4.77 -11.60
C GLN A 150 -3.17 6.16 -11.17
N LYS A 151 -3.95 7.21 -11.48
CA LYS A 151 -3.61 8.60 -11.15
C LYS A 151 -3.72 8.94 -9.67
N ALA A 152 -4.58 8.22 -8.95
CA ALA A 152 -4.77 8.40 -7.51
C ALA A 152 -3.83 7.52 -6.67
N MET A 153 -3.17 6.53 -7.29
CA MET A 153 -2.28 5.60 -6.59
C MET A 153 -0.96 6.27 -6.22
N PHE A 154 -0.40 5.94 -5.06
CA PHE A 154 0.90 6.45 -4.61
C PHE A 154 1.79 5.35 -4.01
N ASP A 155 3.10 5.47 -4.21
CA ASP A 155 4.03 4.95 -3.22
C ASP A 155 4.04 5.88 -1.99
N PRO A 156 4.05 5.35 -0.76
CA PRO A 156 3.98 6.16 0.45
C PRO A 156 5.12 7.16 0.57
N PHE A 157 6.33 6.82 0.11
CA PHE A 157 7.46 7.73 0.15
C PHE A 157 7.33 8.83 -0.90
N GLU A 158 6.83 8.54 -2.10
CA GLU A 158 6.55 9.59 -3.09
C GLU A 158 5.49 10.57 -2.61
N HIS A 159 4.43 10.07 -1.98
CA HIS A 159 3.42 10.93 -1.37
C HIS A 159 4.03 11.86 -0.33
N LEU A 160 4.84 11.33 0.60
CA LEU A 160 5.50 12.13 1.64
C LEU A 160 6.53 13.11 1.05
N MET A 161 7.26 12.71 0.01
CA MET A 161 8.20 13.60 -0.68
C MET A 161 7.49 14.72 -1.42
N ALA A 162 6.34 14.47 -2.05
CA ALA A 162 5.53 15.50 -2.66
C ALA A 162 4.98 16.50 -1.62
N CYS A 163 4.53 16.01 -0.45
CA CYS A 163 4.20 16.88 0.68
C CYS A 163 5.42 17.70 1.17
N HIS A 164 6.62 17.12 1.14
CA HIS A 164 7.85 17.81 1.52
C HIS A 164 8.21 18.93 0.55
N GLU A 165 8.12 18.68 -0.76
CA GLU A 165 8.35 19.69 -1.81
C GLU A 165 7.40 20.89 -1.67
N ASP A 166 6.18 20.65 -1.18
CA ASP A 166 5.17 21.68 -0.94
C ASP A 166 5.26 22.31 0.47
N GLY A 167 6.28 21.95 1.26
CA GLY A 167 6.50 22.50 2.61
C GLY A 167 5.48 22.03 3.66
N LEU A 168 4.71 20.97 3.38
CA LEU A 168 3.68 20.41 4.26
C LEU A 168 4.18 19.26 5.14
N LEU A 169 5.40 18.77 4.90
CA LEU A 169 6.00 17.72 5.73
C LEU A 169 6.75 18.33 6.92
N LYS A 170 6.42 17.86 8.13
CA LYS A 170 7.11 18.24 9.37
C LYS A 170 8.46 17.56 9.46
N LEU A 171 9.51 18.36 9.66
CA LEU A 171 10.91 17.91 9.73
C LEU A 171 11.57 18.21 11.09
N ASP A 172 10.76 18.48 12.12
CA ASP A 172 11.18 18.82 13.48
C ASP A 172 11.65 17.60 14.28
N PHE A 173 12.49 16.76 13.68
CA PHE A 173 13.05 15.58 14.31
C PHE A 173 13.99 15.96 15.46
N LYS A 174 13.69 15.45 16.66
CA LYS A 174 14.49 15.71 17.88
C LYS A 174 15.74 14.83 18.01
N ALA A 175 15.76 13.70 17.28
CA ALA A 175 16.85 12.74 17.29
C ALA A 175 17.37 12.54 15.87
N ALA A 176 18.69 12.46 15.73
CA ALA A 176 19.30 12.08 14.46
C ALA A 176 18.99 10.62 14.13
N LEU A 177 18.72 10.32 12.86
CA LEU A 177 18.48 8.95 12.37
C LEU A 177 19.69 8.02 12.61
N GLY A 178 20.91 8.57 12.61
CA GLY A 178 22.14 7.79 12.67
C GLY A 178 22.49 7.15 11.32
N LYS A 179 23.15 5.99 11.36
CA LYS A 179 23.50 5.22 10.15
C LYS A 179 22.39 4.20 9.87
N ALA A 180 21.76 4.32 8.71
CA ALA A 180 20.75 3.39 8.23
C ALA A 180 21.11 2.90 6.82
N SER A 181 20.94 1.59 6.59
CA SER A 181 20.97 1.02 5.25
C SER A 181 19.55 0.97 4.71
N CYS A 182 19.29 1.68 3.62
CA CYS A 182 17.99 1.67 2.96
C CYS A 182 18.01 0.69 1.77
N HIS A 183 17.15 -0.32 1.81
CA HIS A 183 16.94 -1.22 0.68
C HIS A 183 15.99 -0.56 -0.34
N ILE A 184 16.39 -0.54 -1.60
CA ILE A 184 15.56 -0.02 -2.69
C ILE A 184 14.85 -1.20 -3.35
N PRO A 185 13.52 -1.34 -3.22
CA PRO A 185 12.78 -2.46 -3.77
C PRO A 185 12.80 -2.43 -5.31
N SER A 186 12.92 -3.60 -5.94
CA SER A 186 12.94 -3.75 -7.40
C SER A 186 11.69 -3.16 -8.07
N HIS A 187 10.50 -3.43 -7.54
CA HIS A 187 9.25 -2.88 -8.06
C HIS A 187 9.19 -1.35 -7.96
N GLY A 188 9.80 -0.74 -6.93
CA GLY A 188 9.94 0.72 -6.87
C GLY A 188 10.86 1.25 -7.99
N ARG A 189 11.97 0.56 -8.29
CA ARG A 189 12.86 0.94 -9.39
C ARG A 189 12.20 0.89 -10.76
N VAL A 190 11.40 -0.14 -11.03
CA VAL A 190 10.65 -0.28 -12.30
C VAL A 190 9.70 0.90 -12.48
N GLN A 191 9.11 1.40 -11.40
CA GLN A 191 8.25 2.59 -11.38
C GLN A 191 9.03 3.92 -11.39
N LYS A 192 10.36 3.88 -11.44
CA LYS A 192 11.27 5.05 -11.33
C LYS A 192 11.16 5.81 -10.00
N ILE A 193 10.76 5.09 -8.94
CA ILE A 193 10.57 5.60 -7.59
C ILE A 193 11.88 5.47 -6.78
N GLY A 194 12.20 6.51 -6.01
CA GLY A 194 13.38 6.53 -5.14
C GLY A 194 14.65 6.99 -5.85
N LYS A 195 15.80 6.42 -5.47
CA LYS A 195 17.11 6.87 -5.97
C LYS A 195 17.29 6.47 -7.43
N LYS A 196 17.20 7.45 -8.33
CA LYS A 196 17.51 7.32 -9.75
C LYS A 196 18.99 7.02 -9.90
N THR A 197 19.33 5.80 -10.28
CA THR A 197 20.69 5.37 -10.66
C THR A 197 20.88 5.48 -12.15
#